data_AF-A0A392W6V5-F1
#
_entry.id   AF-A0A392W6V5-F1
#
_cell.length_a   1.000
_cell.length_b   1.000
_cell.length_c   1.000
_cell.angle_alpha   90.00
_cell.angle_beta   90.00
_cell.angle_gamma   90.00
#
_symmetry.space_group_name_H-M   'P 1'
#
loop_
_entity.id
_entity.type
_entity.pdbx_description
1 polymer ?
#
loop_
_entity_poly.entity_id
_entity_poly.type
_entity_poly.pdbx_seq_one_letter_code
_entity_poly.pdbx_strand_id
1 'polypeptide(L)' 'MLVGVNIGDSWLAEAAAVLGCVVGKVLFLYLGLPIGGDPRRLSFWGPVLIHIRTGLSG' A
#
# COMPACT_ATOMS: atom_id res chain seq x y z
N MET A 1 -2.81 15.07 -9.38
CA MET A 1 -3.08 13.98 -8.41
C MET A 1 -1.75 13.52 -7.86
N LEU A 2 -1.63 13.38 -6.55
CA LEU A 2 -0.39 13.00 -5.87
C LEU A 2 -0.58 11.68 -5.12
N VAL A 3 0.37 10.75 -5.22
CA VAL A 3 0.29 9.41 -4.58
C VAL A 3 1.54 9.22 -3.72
N GLY A 4 1.34 8.85 -2.46
CA GLY A 4 2.41 8.59 -1.52
C GLY A 4 2.77 7.12 -1.47
N VAL A 5 4.06 6.81 -1.54
CA VAL A 5 4.59 5.46 -1.32
C VAL A 5 5.52 5.52 -0.12
N ASN A 6 5.15 4.85 0.97
CA ASN A 6 5.94 4.84 2.22
C ASN A 6 6.16 6.25 2.82
N ILE A 7 5.16 7.13 2.69
CA ILE A 7 5.16 8.48 3.27
C ILE A 7 3.96 8.59 4.21
N GLY A 8 4.10 9.34 5.31
CA GLY A 8 3.00 9.56 6.25
C GLY A 8 1.85 10.35 5.64
N ASP A 9 0.62 9.99 6.01
CA ASP A 9 -0.61 10.60 5.47
C ASP A 9 -0.65 12.12 5.69
N SER A 10 -0.14 12.61 6.82
CA SER A 10 -0.14 14.05 7.15
C SER A 10 0.73 14.86 6.19
N TRP A 11 1.94 14.38 5.89
CA TRP A 11 2.84 15.05 4.95
C TRP A 11 2.30 14.98 3.52
N LEU A 12 1.73 13.83 3.14
CA LEU A 12 1.14 13.67 1.81
C LEU A 12 -0.03 14.62 1.57
N ALA A 13 -0.87 14.81 2.59
CA ALA A 13 -1.97 15.76 2.55
C ALA A 13 -1.49 17.21 2.43
N GLU A 14 -0.45 17.59 3.18
CA GLU A 14 0.16 18.91 3.10
C GLU A 14 0.76 19.18 1.72
N ALA A 15 1.55 18.24 1.19
CA ALA A 15 2.13 18.34 -0.15
C ALA A 15 1.06 18.47 -1.24
N ALA A 16 -0.03 17.71 -1.14
CA ALA A 16 -1.14 17.79 -2.07
C ALA A 16 -1.83 19.16 -2.03
N ALA A 17 -2.02 19.74 -0.84
CA ALA A 17 -2.58 21.07 -0.65
C ALA A 17 -1.69 22.17 -1.26
N VAL A 18 -0.38 22.12 -1.01
CA VAL A 18 0.60 23.08 -1.58
C VAL A 18 0.60 23.02 -3.11
N LEU A 19 0.48 21.83 -3.68
CA LEU A 19 0.46 21.62 -5.13
C LEU A 19 -0.93 21.81 -5.77
N GLY A 20 -1.95 22.15 -4.97
CA GLY A 20 -3.31 22.39 -5.45
C GLY A 20 -3.95 21.15 -6.10
N CYS A 21 -3.61 19.95 -5.63
CA CYS A 21 -4.11 18.71 -6.20
C CYS A 21 -4.67 17.74 -5.15
N VAL A 22 -5.42 16.73 -5.61
CA VAL A 22 -5.97 15.71 -4.73
C VAL A 22 -4.97 14.58 -4.46
N VAL A 23 -5.04 14.01 -3.26
CA VAL A 23 -4.37 12.75 -2.92
C VAL A 23 -5.07 11.61 -3.65
N GLY A 24 -4.35 10.95 -4.53
CA GLY A 24 -4.81 9.73 -5.20
C GLY A 24 -4.53 8.51 -4.33
N LYS A 25 -5.51 7.61 -4.23
CA LYS A 25 -5.30 6.26 -3.72
C LYS A 25 -5.32 5.30 -4.89
N VAL A 26 -4.15 4.85 -5.33
CA VAL A 26 -4.04 3.76 -6.30
C VAL A 26 -3.59 2.52 -5.53
N LEU A 27 -4.40 1.47 -5.58
CA LEU A 27 -4.02 0.14 -5.10
C LEU A 27 -3.05 -0.48 -6.13
N PHE A 28 -1.80 -0.02 -6.15
CA PHE A 28 -0.78 -0.75 -6.87
C PHE A 28 -0.49 -2.03 -6.09
N LEU A 29 -0.90 -3.17 -6.63
CA LEU A 29 -0.56 -4.47 -6.06
C LEU A 29 0.69 -4.99 -6.75
N TYR A 30 1.75 -5.26 -5.99
CA TYR A 30 2.93 -5.98 -6.45
C TYR A 30 2.98 -7.33 -5.73
N LEU A 31 2.99 -8.43 -6.50
CA LEU A 31 2.94 -9.81 -5.96
C LEU A 31 1.77 -10.03 -4.98
N GLY A 32 0.62 -9.38 -5.20
CA GLY A 32 -0.55 -9.48 -4.33
C GLY A 32 -0.51 -8.62 -3.06
N LEU A 33 0.50 -7.77 -2.90
CA LEU A 33 0.66 -6.85 -1.77
C LEU A 33 0.49 -5.39 -2.20
N PRO A 34 -0.16 -4.52 -1.41
CA PRO A 34 -0.23 -3.10 -1.72
C PRO A 34 1.15 -2.45 -1.61
N ILE A 35 1.60 -1.80 -2.69
CA ILE A 35 2.82 -1.01 -2.71
C ILE A 35 2.72 0.10 -1.67
N GLY A 36 3.78 0.27 -0.87
CA GLY A 36 3.84 1.27 0.19
C GLY A 36 3.17 0.86 1.51
N GLY A 37 2.67 -0.38 1.64
CA GLY A 37 2.28 -0.92 2.95
C GLY A 37 3.49 -1.24 3.83
N ASP A 38 3.28 -1.31 5.16
CA ASP A 38 4.34 -1.56 6.14
C ASP A 38 4.63 -3.07 6.28
N PRO A 39 5.80 -3.57 5.80
CA PRO A 39 6.15 -4.99 5.88
C PRO A 39 6.40 -5.47 7.32
N ARG A 40 6.51 -4.58 8.31
CA ARG A 40 6.67 -4.96 9.72
C ARG A 40 5.35 -5.38 10.37
N ARG A 41 4.21 -5.03 9.77
CA ARG A 41 2.89 -5.37 10.30
C ARG A 41 2.49 -6.75 9.82
N LEU A 42 2.19 -7.69 10.73
CA LEU A 42 1.75 -9.04 10.37
C LEU A 42 0.53 -9.02 9.42
N SER A 43 -0.40 -8.09 9.63
CA SER A 43 -1.59 -7.93 8.79
C SER A 43 -1.27 -7.62 7.32
N PHE A 44 -0.10 -7.03 7.03
CA PHE A 44 0.34 -6.76 5.65
C PHE A 44 0.56 -8.07 4.87
N TRP A 45 1.07 -9.10 5.53
CA TRP A 45 1.41 -10.39 4.90
C TRP A 45 0.23 -11.34 4.71
N GLY A 46 -0.98 -10.97 5.18
CA GLY A 46 -2.17 -11.83 5.12
C GLY A 46 -2.44 -12.43 3.72
N PRO A 47 -2.49 -11.63 2.64
CA PRO A 47 -2.71 -12.13 1.28
C PRO A 47 -1.65 -13.14 0.82
N VAL A 48 -0.38 -12.91 1.19
CA VAL A 48 0.75 -13.80 0.84
C VAL A 48 0.63 -15.13 1.58
N LEU A 49 0.32 -15.10 2.87
CA LEU A 49 0.12 -16.32 3.67
C LEU A 49 -1.03 -17.17 3.13
N ILE A 50 -2.13 -16.53 2.72
CA ILE A 50 -3.26 -17.23 2.08
C ILE A 50 -2.79 -17.90 0.78
N HIS A 51 -2.08 -17.16 -0.07
CA HIS A 51 -1.59 -17.69 -1.35
C HIS A 51 -0.67 -18.90 -1.17
N ILE A 52 0.29 -18.82 -0.25
CA ILE A 52 1.18 -19.94 0.09
C ILE A 52 0.38 -21.14 0.58
N ARG A 53 -0.55 -20.93 1.52
CA ARG A 53 -1.39 -22.01 2.05
C ARG A 53 -2.20 -22.71 0.96
N THR A 54 -2.78 -21.95 0.02
CA THR A 54 -3.55 -22.51 -1.10
C THR A 54 -2.69 -23.28 -2.10
N GLY A 55 -1.45 -22.86 -2.32
CA GLY A 55 -0.52 -23.56 -3.21
C GLY A 55 0.00 -24.88 -2.63
N LEU A 56 0.06 -24.99 -1.30
CA LEU A 56 0.53 -26.18 -0.59
C LEU A 56 -0.57 -27.21 -0.28
N SER A 57 -1.84 -26.86 -0.47
CA SER A 57 -2.98 -27.76 -0.22
C SER A 57 -3.35 -28.66 -1.42
N GLY A 58 -2.44 -28.78 -2.40
CA GLY A 58 -2.58 -29.64 -3.58
C GLY A 58 -1.95 -31.02 -3.38
#